data_AF-A0A5N6THU6-F1
#
_entry.id   AF-A0A5N6THU6-F1
#
_cell.length_a   1.000
_cell.length_b   1.000
_cell.length_c   1.000
_cell.angle_alpha   90.00
_cell.angle_beta   90.00
_cell.angle_gamma   90.00
#
_symmetry.space_group_name_H-M   'P 1'
#
loop_
_entity.id
_entity.type
_entity.pdbx_description
1 polymer ?
#
loop_
_entity_poly.entity_id
_entity_poly.type
_entity_poly.pdbx_seq_one_letter_code
_entity_poly.pdbx_strand_id
1 'polypeptide(L)'
;MNNGSPAQSPAPQVPQAGPMPNSPSLVSNPPLDGPAAYDPDAPKYFFQEKYAPLNVKGNFLTLCACPKNVELGEWLAHQIVEQYRLLHGMLQVIQEVNSVTGLPICNESTCPTMSAGRLTYTWLVDGRAAKISAPKFINRVEKWIISKIHDPVMFPTDKVNGLPDTFALHEISGTSASSPNANTSDEEWIGKSSGFPQTFYKDCQGIMKQMFRCYAHLYHAHWLNPFWHINKHDILNMCFVHFVTVAKYYKLVSEKEMEPMQPLIDLFIKQQRIPPEALAGGHWGQPSSS
;
A
#
# COMPACT_ATOMS: atom_id res chain seq x y z
N MET A 1 26.54 -16.50 109.61
CA MET A 1 26.08 -16.32 108.21
C MET A 1 25.44 -14.95 108.14
N ASN A 2 26.15 -13.93 107.67
CA ASN A 2 25.61 -12.58 107.65
C ASN A 2 26.05 -11.85 106.38
N ASN A 3 25.06 -11.55 105.54
CA ASN A 3 25.13 -10.75 104.33
C ASN A 3 25.29 -9.27 104.69
N GLY A 4 26.09 -8.52 103.92
CA GLY A 4 26.12 -7.06 104.01
C GLY A 4 27.11 -6.38 103.05
N SER A 5 26.57 -5.92 101.91
CA SER A 5 27.02 -4.82 101.03
C SER A 5 28.33 -4.96 100.22
N PRO A 6 28.39 -4.35 99.02
CA PRO A 6 29.02 -3.03 98.92
C PRO A 6 28.38 -2.01 97.95
N ALA A 7 28.84 -0.77 98.11
CA ALA A 7 28.35 0.49 97.58
C ALA A 7 28.65 0.77 96.10
N GLN A 8 27.85 1.65 95.48
CA GLN A 8 28.03 2.23 94.13
C GLN A 8 28.74 3.60 94.17
N SER A 9 29.55 3.88 93.15
CA SER A 9 30.08 5.21 92.75
C SER A 9 30.66 5.15 91.31
N PRO A 10 30.82 6.29 90.58
CA PRO A 10 30.24 6.45 89.23
C PRO A 10 31.21 6.75 88.05
N ALA A 11 30.61 6.94 86.84
CA ALA A 11 31.08 7.55 85.57
C ALA A 11 31.85 6.64 84.57
N PRO A 12 31.98 6.95 83.24
CA PRO A 12 31.67 8.20 82.50
C PRO A 12 30.93 8.06 81.14
N GLN A 13 30.49 9.21 80.59
CA GLN A 13 29.84 9.42 79.28
C GLN A 13 30.76 9.15 78.07
N VAL A 14 30.19 8.60 76.99
CA VAL A 14 30.87 8.35 75.70
C VAL A 14 30.54 9.47 74.69
N PRO A 15 31.49 9.95 73.86
CA PRO A 15 31.30 11.11 72.99
C PRO A 15 30.52 10.80 71.71
N GLN A 16 29.78 11.80 71.24
CA GLN A 16 29.00 11.86 70.00
C GLN A 16 29.92 11.96 68.77
N ALA A 17 29.76 11.07 67.79
CA ALA A 17 30.41 11.18 66.48
C ALA A 17 29.57 12.03 65.52
N GLY A 18 30.19 13.02 64.86
CA GLY A 18 29.55 13.91 63.88
C GLY A 18 29.23 13.24 62.53
N PRO A 19 28.44 13.90 61.66
CA PRO A 19 27.97 13.30 60.41
C PRO A 19 29.05 13.35 59.32
N MET A 20 29.23 12.23 58.61
CA MET A 20 30.02 12.16 57.36
C MET A 20 29.22 12.75 56.18
N PRO A 21 29.89 13.30 55.14
CA PRO A 21 29.21 13.93 54.01
C PRO A 21 28.59 12.89 53.06
N ASN A 22 27.34 13.13 52.66
CA ASN A 22 26.61 12.33 51.67
C ASN A 22 27.25 12.46 50.28
N SER A 23 27.61 11.34 49.66
CA SER A 23 27.81 11.26 48.21
C SER A 23 26.47 11.34 47.49
N PRO A 24 26.32 12.13 46.41
CA PRO A 24 25.07 12.19 45.66
C PRO A 24 24.94 10.93 44.82
N SER A 25 24.01 10.04 45.18
CA SER A 25 23.56 9.00 44.27
C SER A 25 22.64 9.63 43.23
N LEU A 26 23.07 9.64 41.97
CA LEU A 26 22.24 9.98 40.82
C LEU A 26 21.15 8.90 40.66
N VAL A 27 20.00 9.12 41.30
CA VAL A 27 18.77 8.40 40.98
C VAL A 27 17.93 9.33 40.12
N SER A 28 18.27 9.40 38.84
CA SER A 28 17.38 9.95 37.83
C SER A 28 16.31 8.90 37.55
N ASN A 29 15.20 8.93 38.28
CA ASN A 29 13.98 8.28 37.80
C ASN A 29 13.56 9.02 36.52
N PRO A 30 13.51 8.37 35.34
CA PRO A 30 12.82 8.98 34.21
C PRO A 30 11.35 9.17 34.61
N PRO A 31 10.68 10.25 34.16
CA PRO A 31 9.25 10.35 34.35
C PRO A 31 8.61 9.14 33.68
N LEU A 32 7.76 8.42 34.41
CA LEU A 32 6.79 7.54 33.79
C LEU A 32 5.99 8.42 32.84
N ASP A 33 6.24 8.30 31.53
CA ASP A 33 5.34 8.81 30.52
C ASP A 33 3.98 8.16 30.80
N GLY A 34 3.03 8.98 31.28
CA GLY A 34 1.62 8.60 31.24
C GLY A 34 1.22 8.28 29.80
N PRO A 35 0.10 7.58 29.57
CA PRO A 35 -0.35 7.33 28.21
C PRO A 35 -0.47 8.68 27.50
N ALA A 36 0.38 8.89 26.49
CA ALA A 36 0.40 10.11 25.71
C ALA A 36 -1.05 10.40 25.27
N ALA A 37 -1.52 11.62 25.54
CA ALA A 37 -2.85 12.03 25.11
C ALA A 37 -2.97 11.71 23.61
N TYR A 38 -4.05 11.01 23.22
CA TYR A 38 -4.33 10.73 21.82
C TYR A 38 -4.53 12.07 21.11
N ASP A 39 -3.49 12.54 20.42
CA ASP A 39 -3.58 13.67 19.52
C ASP A 39 -4.09 13.15 18.17
N PRO A 40 -5.36 13.42 17.80
CA PRO A 40 -5.92 12.98 16.53
C PRO A 40 -5.20 13.57 15.31
N ASP A 41 -4.42 14.64 15.50
CA ASP A 41 -3.66 15.35 14.46
C ASP A 41 -2.17 14.99 14.45
N ALA A 42 -1.71 14.14 15.39
CA ALA A 42 -0.35 13.64 15.36
C ALA A 42 -0.09 12.86 14.06
N PRO A 43 1.04 13.10 13.36
CA PRO A 43 1.39 12.38 12.14
C PRO A 43 1.39 10.87 12.39
N LYS A 44 0.55 10.15 11.65
CA LYS A 44 0.48 8.69 11.72
C LYS A 44 1.88 8.10 11.58
N TYR A 45 2.19 7.07 12.36
CA TYR A 45 3.52 6.47 12.40
C TYR A 45 4.06 6.15 11.00
N PHE A 46 3.24 5.53 10.13
CA PHE A 46 3.66 5.18 8.78
C PHE A 46 3.99 6.38 7.86
N PHE A 47 3.65 7.62 8.21
CA PHE A 47 4.09 8.82 7.48
C PHE A 47 5.48 9.32 7.90
N GLN A 48 6.11 8.70 8.90
CA GLN A 48 7.43 9.10 9.38
C GLN A 48 8.51 8.24 8.72
N GLU A 49 9.63 8.88 8.35
CA GLU A 49 10.75 8.27 7.62
C GLU A 49 11.27 6.96 8.25
N LYS A 50 11.36 6.92 9.59
CA LYS A 50 11.79 5.74 10.34
C LYS A 50 10.92 4.49 10.16
N TYR A 51 9.66 4.65 9.76
CA TYR A 51 8.68 3.57 9.63
C TYR A 51 8.37 3.20 8.17
N ALA A 52 9.07 3.83 7.23
CA ALA A 52 8.95 3.54 5.80
C ALA A 52 10.20 2.84 5.19
N PRO A 53 10.91 1.92 5.89
CA PRO A 53 11.96 1.16 5.21
C PRO A 53 11.35 0.15 4.23
N LEU A 54 12.16 -0.25 3.26
CA LEU A 54 11.88 -1.32 2.31
C LEU A 54 13.04 -2.32 2.34
N ASN A 55 12.70 -3.60 2.22
CA ASN A 55 13.68 -4.71 2.24
C ASN A 55 14.42 -4.92 0.90
N VAL A 56 14.15 -4.09 -0.11
CA VAL A 56 14.79 -4.17 -1.42
C VAL A 56 15.86 -3.10 -1.57
N LYS A 57 16.99 -3.44 -2.20
CA LYS A 57 18.09 -2.49 -2.46
C LYS A 57 17.94 -1.73 -3.78
N GLY A 58 17.05 -2.18 -4.68
CA GLY A 58 16.77 -1.54 -5.97
C GLY A 58 15.46 -0.75 -5.98
N ASN A 59 15.13 -0.20 -7.15
CA ASN A 59 13.82 0.39 -7.44
C ASN A 59 12.97 -0.57 -8.30
N PHE A 60 11.68 -0.28 -8.44
CA PHE A 60 10.73 -1.14 -9.15
C PHE A 60 10.67 -0.88 -10.66
N LEU A 61 11.55 -0.05 -11.23
CA LEU A 61 11.45 0.37 -12.63
C LEU A 61 11.49 -0.83 -13.60
N THR A 62 12.40 -1.77 -13.36
CA THR A 62 12.55 -2.97 -14.20
C THR A 62 11.35 -3.92 -14.13
N LEU A 63 10.60 -3.90 -13.02
CA LEU A 63 9.39 -4.69 -12.84
C LEU A 63 8.16 -4.02 -13.46
N CYS A 64 8.22 -2.70 -13.65
CA CYS A 64 7.14 -1.90 -14.22
C CYS A 64 7.27 -1.74 -15.74
N ALA A 65 8.49 -1.58 -16.26
CA ALA A 65 8.71 -1.26 -17.67
C ALA A 65 8.25 -2.39 -18.60
N CYS A 66 7.49 -2.03 -19.65
CA CYS A 66 7.06 -2.98 -20.67
C CYS A 66 8.28 -3.57 -21.39
N PRO A 67 8.44 -4.91 -21.45
CA PRO A 67 9.51 -5.53 -22.20
C PRO A 67 9.44 -5.18 -23.70
N LYS A 68 10.60 -5.18 -24.36
CA LYS A 68 10.66 -4.95 -25.81
C LYS A 68 9.85 -6.02 -26.54
N ASN A 69 9.09 -5.59 -27.55
CA ASN A 69 8.25 -6.44 -28.41
C ASN A 69 7.04 -7.09 -27.70
N VAL A 70 6.75 -6.71 -26.45
CA VAL A 70 5.49 -7.08 -25.79
C VAL A 70 4.47 -5.97 -26.05
N GLU A 71 3.28 -6.38 -26.46
CA GLU A 71 2.16 -5.47 -26.68
C GLU A 71 1.68 -4.88 -25.34
N LEU A 72 1.28 -3.61 -25.35
CA LEU A 72 1.00 -2.88 -24.11
C LEU A 72 -0.25 -3.39 -23.38
N GLY A 73 -1.29 -3.79 -24.10
CA GLY A 73 -2.48 -4.42 -23.56
C GLY A 73 -2.16 -5.69 -22.78
N GLU A 74 -1.38 -6.59 -23.37
CA GLU A 74 -0.89 -7.82 -22.72
C GLU A 74 -0.09 -7.51 -21.45
N TRP A 75 0.83 -6.55 -21.54
CA TRP A 75 1.63 -6.15 -20.38
C TRP A 75 0.77 -5.54 -19.28
N LEU A 76 -0.17 -4.65 -19.62
CA LEU A 76 -1.09 -4.08 -18.64
C LEU A 76 -1.97 -5.15 -18.01
N ALA A 77 -2.48 -6.11 -18.78
CA ALA A 77 -3.26 -7.22 -18.26
C ALA A 77 -2.47 -8.00 -17.21
N HIS A 78 -1.22 -8.37 -17.53
CA HIS A 78 -0.30 -8.99 -16.59
C HIS A 78 -0.09 -8.13 -15.33
N GLN A 79 0.17 -6.83 -15.49
CA GLN A 79 0.36 -5.91 -14.37
C GLN A 79 -0.88 -5.82 -13.47
N ILE A 80 -2.08 -5.73 -14.02
CA ILE A 80 -3.32 -5.69 -13.22
C ILE A 80 -3.48 -6.97 -12.39
N VAL A 81 -3.27 -8.14 -12.99
CA VAL A 81 -3.37 -9.44 -12.29
C VAL A 81 -2.31 -9.56 -11.19
N GLU A 82 -1.07 -9.16 -11.47
CA GLU A 82 0.01 -9.21 -10.48
C GLU A 82 -0.22 -8.23 -9.32
N GLN A 83 -0.64 -7.00 -9.61
CA GLN A 83 -0.97 -6.02 -8.57
C GLN A 83 -2.13 -6.47 -7.68
N TYR A 84 -3.12 -7.14 -8.26
CA TYR A 84 -4.21 -7.75 -7.49
C TYR A 84 -3.70 -8.90 -6.61
N ARG A 85 -2.86 -9.80 -7.14
CA ARG A 85 -2.28 -10.91 -6.38
C ARG A 85 -1.49 -10.42 -5.16
N LEU A 86 -0.69 -9.37 -5.32
CA LEU A 86 0.08 -8.75 -4.23
C LEU A 86 -0.84 -8.12 -3.17
N LEU A 87 -1.86 -7.37 -3.59
CA LEU A 87 -2.83 -6.79 -2.67
C LEU A 87 -3.63 -7.87 -1.93
N HIS A 88 -4.10 -8.89 -2.63
CA HIS A 88 -4.90 -9.97 -2.04
C HIS A 88 -4.14 -10.66 -0.90
N GLY A 89 -2.84 -10.92 -1.07
CA GLY A 89 -2.00 -11.45 0.01
C GLY A 89 -1.94 -10.55 1.25
N MET A 90 -1.98 -9.22 1.08
CA MET A 90 -2.04 -8.28 2.22
C MET A 90 -3.45 -8.23 2.84
N LEU A 91 -4.50 -8.32 2.03
CA LEU A 91 -5.89 -8.37 2.51
C LEU A 91 -6.16 -9.62 3.35
N GLN A 92 -5.58 -10.78 2.97
CA GLN A 92 -5.70 -12.02 3.74
C GLN A 92 -5.22 -11.84 5.19
N VAL A 93 -4.19 -11.04 5.43
CA VAL A 93 -3.68 -10.78 6.78
C VAL A 93 -4.74 -10.17 7.69
N ILE A 94 -5.55 -9.23 7.18
CA ILE A 94 -6.61 -8.59 7.97
C ILE A 94 -7.94 -9.36 7.96
N GLN A 95 -8.09 -10.31 7.03
CA GLN A 95 -9.23 -11.23 6.94
C GLN A 95 -9.04 -12.48 7.82
N GLU A 96 -7.83 -12.73 8.32
CA GLU A 96 -7.54 -13.84 9.23
C GLU A 96 -8.45 -13.79 10.46
N VAL A 97 -9.08 -14.92 10.76
CA VAL A 97 -10.05 -15.04 11.84
C VAL A 97 -9.31 -15.26 13.16
N ASN A 98 -9.55 -14.37 14.12
CA ASN A 98 -9.02 -14.53 15.46
C ASN A 98 -9.69 -15.75 16.13
N SER A 99 -8.90 -16.73 16.56
CA SER A 99 -9.40 -17.98 17.16
C SER A 99 -10.15 -17.79 18.48
N VAL A 100 -9.94 -16.65 19.16
CA VAL A 100 -10.60 -16.34 20.44
C VAL A 100 -11.93 -15.64 20.21
N THR A 101 -11.96 -14.63 19.33
CA THR A 101 -13.19 -13.84 19.10
C THR A 101 -14.08 -14.42 17.99
N GLY A 102 -13.55 -15.32 17.16
CA GLY A 102 -14.25 -15.86 15.99
C GLY A 102 -14.48 -14.84 14.88
N LEU A 103 -13.87 -13.64 14.97
CA LEU A 103 -14.04 -12.55 14.00
C LEU A 103 -12.72 -12.25 13.29
N PRO A 104 -12.76 -11.82 12.01
CA PRO A 104 -11.58 -11.32 11.33
C PRO A 104 -11.05 -10.05 12.00
N ILE A 105 -9.77 -9.75 11.81
CA ILE A 105 -9.13 -8.53 12.34
C ILE A 105 -9.85 -7.27 11.82
N CYS A 106 -10.13 -7.22 10.53
CA CYS A 106 -11.01 -6.22 9.93
C CYS A 106 -12.46 -6.73 9.95
N ASN A 107 -13.29 -6.17 10.82
CA ASN A 107 -14.70 -6.54 10.98
C ASN A 107 -15.58 -5.28 11.11
N GLU A 108 -16.90 -5.45 11.21
CA GLU A 108 -17.83 -4.32 11.25
C GLU A 108 -17.72 -3.48 12.52
N SER A 109 -17.22 -4.05 13.61
CA SER A 109 -17.00 -3.33 14.87
C SER A 109 -15.72 -2.51 14.82
N THR A 110 -14.63 -3.06 14.25
CA THR A 110 -13.35 -2.35 14.12
C THR A 110 -13.36 -1.36 12.96
N CYS A 111 -14.07 -1.67 11.88
CA CYS A 111 -14.10 -0.88 10.66
C CYS A 111 -15.55 -0.75 10.12
N PRO A 112 -16.42 0.02 10.82
CA PRO A 112 -17.83 0.17 10.46
C PRO A 112 -18.04 0.93 9.14
N THR A 113 -17.00 1.56 8.62
CA THR A 113 -17.01 2.26 7.33
C THR A 113 -15.67 2.11 6.63
N MET A 114 -15.69 1.93 5.31
CA MET A 114 -14.49 1.94 4.47
C MET A 114 -13.89 3.35 4.42
N SER A 115 -12.78 3.58 5.11
CA SER A 115 -12.13 4.89 5.19
C SER A 115 -10.60 4.80 5.13
N ALA A 116 -10.00 5.93 4.76
CA ALA A 116 -8.57 6.21 4.84
C ALA A 116 -8.38 7.59 5.48
N GLY A 117 -8.01 7.61 6.76
CA GLY A 117 -7.93 8.83 7.55
C GLY A 117 -9.31 9.49 7.64
N ARG A 118 -9.41 10.73 7.15
CA ARG A 118 -10.67 11.50 7.15
C ARG A 118 -11.54 11.18 5.93
N LEU A 119 -10.99 10.54 4.89
CA LEU A 119 -11.73 10.22 3.68
C LEU A 119 -12.56 8.95 3.87
N THR A 120 -13.85 9.03 3.52
CA THR A 120 -14.76 7.89 3.50
C THR A 120 -15.05 7.48 2.06
N TYR A 121 -14.86 6.21 1.75
CA TYR A 121 -15.18 5.64 0.45
C TYR A 121 -16.62 5.10 0.44
N THR A 122 -17.34 5.42 -0.62
CA THR A 122 -18.69 4.91 -0.87
C THR A 122 -18.67 3.85 -1.96
N TRP A 123 -19.65 2.96 -1.92
CA TRP A 123 -19.88 1.94 -2.92
C TRP A 123 -21.32 2.04 -3.46
N LEU A 124 -21.55 1.61 -4.70
CA LEU A 124 -22.88 1.59 -5.28
C LEU A 124 -23.67 0.39 -4.74
N VAL A 125 -24.73 0.66 -4.00
CA VAL A 125 -25.73 -0.30 -3.50
C VAL A 125 -27.05 0.07 -4.16
N ASP A 126 -27.63 -0.83 -4.96
CA ASP A 126 -28.90 -0.60 -5.66
C ASP A 126 -28.91 0.70 -6.48
N GLY A 127 -27.80 0.97 -7.16
CA GLY A 127 -27.59 2.17 -7.98
C GLY A 127 -27.33 3.46 -7.20
N ARG A 128 -27.29 3.43 -5.86
CA ARG A 128 -27.03 4.60 -5.02
C ARG A 128 -25.71 4.48 -4.26
N ALA A 129 -24.99 5.59 -4.14
CA ALA A 129 -23.77 5.63 -3.34
C ALA A 129 -24.12 5.49 -1.85
N ALA A 130 -23.57 4.46 -1.20
CA ALA A 130 -23.79 4.16 0.20
C ALA A 130 -22.46 3.97 0.94
N LYS A 131 -22.44 4.34 2.23
CA LYS A 131 -21.36 3.98 3.14
C LYS A 131 -21.59 2.55 3.61
N ILE A 132 -20.57 1.71 3.48
CA ILE A 132 -20.59 0.33 3.92
C ILE A 132 -19.35 0.04 4.76
N SER A 133 -19.41 -1.00 5.59
CA SER A 133 -18.27 -1.43 6.39
C SER A 133 -17.07 -1.79 5.50
N ALA A 134 -15.86 -1.57 6.00
CA ALA A 134 -14.64 -1.89 5.28
C ALA A 134 -14.55 -3.37 4.83
N PRO A 135 -14.87 -4.38 5.68
CA PRO A 135 -14.85 -5.77 5.23
C PRO A 135 -15.85 -6.05 4.09
N LYS A 136 -17.06 -5.46 4.13
CA LYS A 136 -18.05 -5.57 3.05
C LYS A 136 -17.54 -4.91 1.76
N PHE A 137 -16.88 -3.75 1.88
CA PHE A 137 -16.29 -3.05 0.75
C PHE A 137 -15.19 -3.88 0.09
N ILE A 138 -14.23 -4.35 0.89
CA ILE A 138 -13.10 -5.18 0.43
C ILE A 138 -13.63 -6.43 -0.30
N ASN A 139 -14.57 -7.15 0.30
CA ASN A 139 -15.13 -8.35 -0.33
C ASN A 139 -15.81 -8.07 -1.68
N ARG A 140 -16.49 -6.92 -1.81
CA ARG A 140 -17.08 -6.49 -3.08
C ARG A 140 -16.02 -6.11 -4.11
N VAL A 141 -14.97 -5.42 -3.70
CA VAL A 141 -13.83 -5.09 -4.56
C VAL A 141 -13.15 -6.36 -5.08
N GLU A 142 -12.85 -7.32 -4.20
CA GLU A 142 -12.22 -8.59 -4.58
C GLU A 142 -13.09 -9.36 -5.59
N LYS A 143 -14.38 -9.55 -5.30
CA LYS A 143 -15.31 -10.21 -6.22
C LYS A 143 -15.43 -9.48 -7.55
N TRP A 144 -15.48 -8.15 -7.53
CA TRP A 144 -15.59 -7.34 -8.74
C TRP A 144 -14.32 -7.42 -9.60
N ILE A 145 -13.14 -7.34 -8.99
CA ILE A 145 -11.86 -7.49 -9.71
C ILE A 145 -11.74 -8.90 -10.28
N ILE A 146 -12.01 -9.93 -9.48
CA ILE A 146 -12.01 -11.34 -9.93
C ILE A 146 -12.94 -11.52 -11.13
N SER A 147 -14.16 -10.97 -11.06
CA SER A 147 -15.11 -11.06 -12.16
C SER A 147 -14.62 -10.37 -13.43
N LYS A 148 -13.82 -9.31 -13.33
CA LYS A 148 -13.24 -8.60 -14.48
C LYS A 148 -12.05 -9.34 -15.08
N ILE A 149 -11.12 -9.83 -14.26
CA ILE A 149 -9.91 -10.51 -14.74
C ILE A 149 -10.19 -11.90 -15.33
N HIS A 150 -11.31 -12.53 -14.95
CA HIS A 150 -11.74 -13.83 -15.51
C HIS A 150 -12.76 -13.68 -16.64
N ASP A 151 -13.18 -12.46 -16.97
CA ASP A 151 -14.08 -12.23 -18.10
C ASP A 151 -13.27 -12.30 -19.40
N PRO A 152 -13.47 -13.32 -20.26
CA PRO A 152 -12.68 -13.50 -21.48
C PRO A 152 -12.87 -12.37 -22.49
N VAL A 153 -13.93 -11.56 -22.38
CA VAL A 153 -14.13 -10.37 -23.21
C VAL A 153 -13.25 -9.22 -22.73
N MET A 154 -13.02 -9.11 -21.43
CA MET A 154 -12.23 -8.05 -20.82
C MET A 154 -10.73 -8.40 -20.75
N PHE A 155 -10.41 -9.67 -20.46
CA PHE A 155 -9.07 -10.25 -20.44
C PHE A 155 -9.05 -11.48 -21.36
N PRO A 156 -8.90 -11.29 -22.69
CA PRO A 156 -8.77 -12.39 -23.63
C PRO A 156 -7.58 -13.28 -23.27
N THR A 157 -7.76 -14.60 -23.39
CA THR A 157 -6.70 -15.59 -23.19
C THR A 157 -6.49 -16.48 -24.41
N ASP A 158 -7.41 -16.42 -25.37
CA ASP A 158 -7.29 -17.11 -26.64
C ASP A 158 -6.19 -16.48 -27.49
N LYS A 159 -5.46 -17.32 -28.22
CA LYS A 159 -4.48 -16.82 -29.19
C LYS A 159 -5.23 -16.02 -30.26
N VAL A 160 -4.72 -14.84 -30.59
CA VAL A 160 -5.26 -14.05 -31.71
C VAL A 160 -5.15 -14.89 -32.97
N ASN A 161 -6.29 -15.27 -33.55
CA ASN A 161 -6.35 -16.04 -34.79
C ASN A 161 -6.10 -15.10 -35.96
N GLY A 162 -4.85 -15.06 -36.42
CA GLY A 162 -4.39 -14.23 -37.53
C GLY A 162 -2.87 -14.08 -37.48
N LEU A 163 -2.25 -13.76 -38.61
CA LEU A 163 -0.84 -13.38 -38.62
C LEU A 163 -0.73 -12.11 -37.75
N PRO A 164 0.11 -12.06 -36.71
CA PRO A 164 0.27 -10.83 -35.94
C PRO A 164 0.78 -9.76 -36.90
N ASP A 165 0.10 -8.61 -36.97
CA ASP A 165 0.58 -7.42 -37.68
C ASP A 165 1.89 -6.96 -37.03
N THR A 166 2.96 -7.64 -37.40
CA THR A 166 4.33 -7.33 -37.00
C THR A 166 4.84 -6.33 -38.01
N PHE A 167 5.49 -5.28 -37.52
CA PHE A 167 6.04 -4.18 -38.33
C PHE A 167 6.86 -4.68 -39.55
N ALA A 168 7.48 -5.86 -39.44
CA ALA A 168 8.23 -6.51 -40.51
C ALA A 168 7.38 -6.89 -41.75
N LEU A 169 6.08 -7.18 -41.61
CA LEU A 169 5.21 -7.55 -42.74
C LEU A 169 4.89 -6.36 -43.65
N HIS A 170 4.95 -5.13 -43.10
CA HIS A 170 4.70 -3.91 -43.85
C HIS A 170 5.86 -3.56 -44.81
N GLU A 171 7.08 -4.04 -44.53
CA GLU A 171 8.24 -3.86 -45.42
C GLU A 171 8.36 -4.97 -46.48
N ILE A 172 7.84 -6.17 -46.22
CA ILE A 172 7.96 -7.32 -47.14
C ILE A 172 6.84 -7.30 -48.20
N SER A 173 5.67 -6.75 -47.85
CA SER A 173 4.56 -6.59 -48.78
C SER A 173 4.74 -5.30 -49.59
N GLY A 174 5.59 -5.34 -50.61
CA GLY A 174 5.72 -4.32 -51.65
C GLY A 174 4.47 -4.17 -52.53
N THR A 175 3.27 -4.26 -51.95
CA THR A 175 2.00 -4.04 -52.63
C THR A 175 1.69 -2.56 -52.62
N SER A 176 1.88 -1.97 -53.79
CA SER A 176 1.41 -0.65 -54.20
C SER A 176 0.01 -0.35 -53.67
N ALA A 177 -0.07 0.72 -52.88
CA ALA A 177 -1.31 1.35 -52.45
C ALA A 177 -2.23 1.61 -53.66
N SER A 178 -3.31 0.84 -53.76
CA SER A 178 -4.44 1.15 -54.64
C SER A 178 -5.72 0.48 -54.17
N SER A 179 -6.35 1.06 -53.16
CA SER A 179 -7.80 0.99 -52.93
C SER A 179 -8.21 2.18 -52.07
N PRO A 180 -8.74 3.26 -52.64
CA PRO A 180 -9.25 4.40 -51.88
C PRO A 180 -10.73 4.15 -51.59
N ASN A 181 -11.04 3.31 -50.60
CA ASN A 181 -12.37 3.32 -49.97
C ASN A 181 -12.42 2.49 -48.68
N ALA A 182 -11.94 3.08 -47.59
CA ALA A 182 -12.43 2.78 -46.24
C ALA A 182 -12.31 4.06 -45.41
N ASN A 183 -13.36 4.89 -45.48
CA ASN A 183 -13.57 6.01 -44.57
C ASN A 183 -14.04 5.47 -43.20
N THR A 184 -13.22 4.62 -42.57
CA THR A 184 -13.31 4.32 -41.15
C THR A 184 -12.08 4.95 -40.54
N SER A 185 -12.26 5.98 -39.72
CA SER A 185 -11.24 6.39 -38.76
C SER A 185 -10.84 5.13 -37.99
N ASP A 186 -9.71 4.53 -38.35
CA ASP A 186 -9.24 3.28 -37.77
C ASP A 186 -8.77 3.60 -36.36
N GLU A 187 -9.72 3.70 -35.42
CA GLU A 187 -9.44 4.09 -34.06
C GLU A 187 -8.48 3.06 -33.46
N GLU A 188 -7.29 3.53 -33.11
CA GLU A 188 -6.27 2.74 -32.45
C GLU A 188 -6.47 2.86 -30.93
N TRP A 189 -6.49 1.72 -30.23
CA TRP A 189 -6.54 1.66 -28.78
C TRP A 189 -5.61 0.58 -28.23
N ILE A 190 -5.30 0.67 -26.94
CA ILE A 190 -4.39 -0.24 -26.26
C ILE A 190 -4.95 -1.66 -26.26
N GLY A 191 -4.15 -2.63 -26.72
CA GLY A 191 -4.55 -4.03 -26.75
C GLY A 191 -5.43 -4.43 -27.94
N LYS A 192 -5.68 -3.54 -28.91
CA LYS A 192 -6.48 -3.85 -30.11
C LYS A 192 -5.95 -5.08 -30.86
N SER A 193 -4.64 -5.15 -31.09
CA SER A 193 -3.99 -6.28 -31.78
C SER A 193 -4.04 -7.59 -30.99
N SER A 194 -4.18 -7.51 -29.67
CA SER A 194 -4.31 -8.64 -28.76
C SER A 194 -5.79 -8.97 -28.43
N GLY A 195 -6.74 -8.28 -29.08
CA GLY A 195 -8.18 -8.53 -28.91
C GLY A 195 -8.82 -7.88 -27.68
N PHE A 196 -8.11 -7.02 -26.94
CA PHE A 196 -8.69 -6.31 -25.80
C PHE A 196 -9.76 -5.29 -26.25
N PRO A 197 -10.82 -5.08 -25.45
CA PRO A 197 -11.89 -4.14 -25.80
C PRO A 197 -11.41 -2.69 -25.72
N GLN A 198 -12.09 -1.78 -26.44
CA GLN A 198 -11.77 -0.35 -26.42
C GLN A 198 -11.86 0.27 -25.01
N THR A 199 -12.65 -0.32 -24.11
CA THR A 199 -12.77 0.12 -22.70
C THR A 199 -11.64 -0.38 -21.81
N PHE A 200 -10.77 -1.29 -22.28
CA PHE A 200 -9.80 -2.03 -21.48
C PHE A 200 -8.98 -1.12 -20.56
N TYR A 201 -8.36 -0.07 -21.10
CA TYR A 201 -7.56 0.85 -20.30
C TYR A 201 -8.37 1.56 -19.20
N LYS A 202 -9.61 1.98 -19.49
CA LYS A 202 -10.51 2.60 -18.50
C LYS A 202 -10.93 1.62 -17.42
N ASP A 203 -11.20 0.38 -17.79
CA ASP A 203 -11.49 -0.70 -16.84
C ASP A 203 -10.27 -0.99 -15.94
N CYS A 204 -9.05 -1.04 -16.49
CA CYS A 204 -7.79 -1.15 -15.74
C CYS A 204 -7.60 0.00 -14.74
N GLN A 205 -7.89 1.25 -15.14
CA GLN A 205 -7.92 2.41 -14.24
C GLN A 205 -8.94 2.21 -13.10
N GLY A 206 -10.12 1.70 -13.43
CA GLY A 206 -11.16 1.36 -12.45
C GLY A 206 -10.68 0.34 -11.41
N ILE A 207 -10.03 -0.73 -11.87
CA ILE A 207 -9.46 -1.79 -11.03
C ILE A 207 -8.37 -1.25 -10.11
N MET A 208 -7.37 -0.54 -10.66
CA MET A 208 -6.28 0.05 -9.88
C MET A 208 -6.80 1.04 -8.84
N LYS A 209 -7.79 1.86 -9.17
CA LYS A 209 -8.42 2.79 -8.21
C LYS A 209 -9.03 2.05 -7.02
N GLN A 210 -9.75 0.95 -7.22
CA GLN A 210 -10.32 0.20 -6.09
C GLN A 210 -9.23 -0.49 -5.26
N MET A 211 -8.18 -1.01 -5.90
CA MET A 211 -7.02 -1.56 -5.20
C MET A 211 -6.30 -0.51 -4.34
N PHE A 212 -6.15 0.71 -4.84
CA PHE A 212 -5.57 1.81 -4.07
C PHE A 212 -6.37 2.12 -2.79
N ARG A 213 -7.71 2.13 -2.87
CA ARG A 213 -8.57 2.34 -1.70
C ARG A 213 -8.35 1.28 -0.63
N CYS A 214 -8.13 0.03 -1.04
CA CYS A 214 -7.81 -1.07 -0.15
C CYS A 214 -6.44 -0.86 0.52
N TYR A 215 -5.39 -0.51 -0.23
CA TYR A 215 -4.09 -0.15 0.36
C TYR A 215 -4.20 1.00 1.36
N ALA A 216 -4.91 2.08 0.99
CA ALA A 216 -5.09 3.23 1.88
C ALA A 216 -5.78 2.82 3.19
N HIS A 217 -6.78 1.94 3.13
CA HIS A 217 -7.40 1.39 4.32
C HIS A 217 -6.44 0.54 5.17
N LEU A 218 -5.65 -0.34 4.53
CA LEU A 218 -4.64 -1.15 5.23
C LEU A 218 -3.68 -0.28 6.05
N TYR A 219 -3.19 0.82 5.47
CA TYR A 219 -2.32 1.75 6.19
C TYR A 219 -3.04 2.49 7.32
N HIS A 220 -4.18 3.13 7.01
CA HIS A 220 -4.84 4.00 7.98
C HIS A 220 -5.48 3.25 9.15
N ALA A 221 -6.03 2.05 8.91
CA ALA A 221 -6.75 1.28 9.92
C ALA A 221 -5.92 0.13 10.51
N HIS A 222 -5.01 -0.47 9.73
CA HIS A 222 -4.40 -1.75 10.08
C HIS A 222 -2.88 -1.75 10.13
N TRP A 223 -2.22 -0.61 9.91
CA TRP A 223 -0.76 -0.55 9.93
C TRP A 223 -0.17 -0.99 11.27
N LEU A 224 -0.71 -0.50 12.39
CA LEU A 224 -0.26 -0.91 13.72
C LEU A 224 -0.70 -2.35 14.01
N ASN A 225 -2.01 -2.60 13.93
CA ASN A 225 -2.60 -3.92 14.12
C ASN A 225 -3.23 -4.43 12.81
N PRO A 226 -2.69 -5.46 12.15
CA PRO A 226 -1.63 -6.37 12.62
C PRO A 226 -0.22 -6.05 12.10
N PHE A 227 -0.07 -5.31 11.00
CA PHE A 227 1.16 -5.32 10.19
C PHE A 227 2.44 -4.96 10.94
N TRP A 228 2.38 -3.99 11.85
CA TRP A 228 3.50 -3.64 12.70
C TRP A 228 3.84 -4.77 13.68
N HIS A 229 2.83 -5.25 14.44
CA HIS A 229 3.04 -6.25 15.48
C HIS A 229 3.50 -7.62 14.96
N ILE A 230 3.13 -7.98 13.72
CA ILE A 230 3.59 -9.21 13.08
C ILE A 230 4.85 -9.01 12.22
N ASN A 231 5.44 -7.81 12.25
CA ASN A 231 6.63 -7.44 11.48
C ASN A 231 6.48 -7.71 9.97
N LYS A 232 5.34 -7.28 9.40
CA LYS A 232 5.00 -7.38 7.96
C LYS A 232 4.77 -6.01 7.30
N HIS A 233 5.02 -4.92 8.03
CA HIS A 233 4.88 -3.55 7.51
C HIS A 233 5.85 -3.24 6.36
N ASP A 234 7.01 -3.88 6.34
CA ASP A 234 8.02 -3.84 5.30
C ASP A 234 7.55 -4.44 3.96
N ILE A 235 6.86 -5.59 4.03
CA ILE A 235 6.24 -6.24 2.87
C ILE A 235 5.08 -5.39 2.36
N LEU A 236 4.25 -4.84 3.27
CA LEU A 236 3.19 -3.91 2.90
C LEU A 236 3.75 -2.68 2.15
N ASN A 237 4.84 -2.09 2.65
CA ASN A 237 5.56 -1.00 1.98
C ASN A 237 6.07 -1.42 0.60
N MET A 238 6.64 -2.61 0.47
CA MET A 238 7.16 -3.13 -0.80
C MET A 238 6.06 -3.27 -1.84
N CYS A 239 4.94 -3.90 -1.47
CA CYS A 239 3.78 -4.04 -2.35
C CYS A 239 3.17 -2.69 -2.73
N PHE A 240 3.09 -1.75 -1.78
CA PHE A 240 2.54 -0.42 -2.03
C PHE A 240 3.43 0.44 -2.93
N VAL A 241 4.76 0.43 -2.74
CA VAL A 241 5.68 1.16 -3.63
C VAL A 241 5.66 0.59 -5.04
N HIS A 242 5.61 -0.74 -5.18
CA HIS A 242 5.44 -1.36 -6.49
C HIS A 242 4.12 -0.90 -7.15
N PHE A 243 3.02 -0.94 -6.40
CA PHE A 243 1.71 -0.48 -6.85
C PHE A 243 1.73 0.98 -7.32
N VAL A 244 2.28 1.90 -6.51
CA VAL A 244 2.33 3.33 -6.85
C VAL A 244 3.23 3.55 -8.07
N THR A 245 4.33 2.81 -8.19
CA THR A 245 5.23 2.89 -9.35
C THR A 245 4.48 2.51 -10.63
N VAL A 246 3.80 1.37 -10.67
CA VAL A 246 2.97 0.94 -11.82
C VAL A 246 1.86 1.95 -12.09
N ALA A 247 1.15 2.40 -11.04
CA ALA A 247 0.05 3.33 -11.17
C ALA A 247 0.46 4.68 -11.77
N LYS A 248 1.62 5.23 -11.36
CA LYS A 248 2.15 6.48 -11.93
C LYS A 248 2.74 6.26 -13.32
N TYR A 249 3.52 5.20 -13.52
CA TYR A 249 4.16 4.89 -14.81
C TYR A 249 3.13 4.77 -15.94
N TYR A 250 1.99 4.11 -15.70
CA TYR A 250 0.95 3.91 -16.71
C TYR A 250 -0.25 4.87 -16.56
N LYS A 251 -0.17 5.88 -15.68
CA LYS A 251 -1.26 6.83 -15.37
C LYS A 251 -2.60 6.14 -15.04
N LEU A 252 -2.54 5.04 -14.28
CA LEU A 252 -3.70 4.21 -13.96
C LEU A 252 -4.55 4.75 -12.81
N VAL A 253 -3.97 5.58 -11.95
CA VAL A 253 -4.67 6.24 -10.83
C VAL A 253 -4.29 7.73 -10.86
N SER A 254 -5.29 8.60 -10.69
CA SER A 254 -5.06 10.05 -10.73
C SER A 254 -4.48 10.56 -9.41
N GLU A 255 -3.74 11.67 -9.46
CA GLU A 255 -3.17 12.32 -8.27
C GLU A 255 -4.25 12.65 -7.23
N LYS A 256 -5.45 13.07 -7.67
CA LYS A 256 -6.57 13.36 -6.79
C LYS A 256 -7.02 12.13 -5.98
N GLU A 257 -7.02 10.94 -6.58
CA GLU A 257 -7.38 9.71 -5.85
C GLU A 257 -6.24 9.26 -4.92
N MET A 258 -4.98 9.63 -5.20
CA MET A 258 -3.81 9.28 -4.37
C MET A 258 -3.65 10.14 -3.11
N GLU A 259 -4.35 11.28 -3.04
CA GLU A 259 -4.23 12.29 -1.96
C GLU A 259 -4.18 11.72 -0.52
N PRO A 260 -5.01 10.73 -0.13
CA PRO A 260 -5.01 10.19 1.24
C PRO A 260 -3.70 9.52 1.67
N MET A 261 -2.85 9.18 0.71
CA MET A 261 -1.55 8.54 0.91
C MET A 261 -0.39 9.40 0.41
N GLN A 262 -0.65 10.64 -0.05
CA GLN A 262 0.37 11.51 -0.64
C GLN A 262 1.60 11.70 0.26
N PRO A 263 1.47 11.92 1.60
CA PRO A 263 2.65 12.08 2.45
C PRO A 263 3.58 10.86 2.46
N LEU A 264 3.02 9.65 2.34
CA LEU A 264 3.82 8.42 2.25
C LEU A 264 4.44 8.27 0.85
N ILE A 265 3.71 8.63 -0.20
CA ILE A 265 4.21 8.61 -1.58
C ILE A 265 5.39 9.58 -1.72
N ASP A 266 5.27 10.81 -1.21
CA ASP A 266 6.33 11.82 -1.23
C ASP A 266 7.58 11.35 -0.49
N LEU A 267 7.39 10.64 0.63
CA LEU A 267 8.49 10.04 1.38
C LEU A 267 9.23 8.99 0.53
N PHE A 268 8.51 8.11 -0.16
CA PHE A 268 9.11 7.11 -1.04
C PHE A 268 9.77 7.72 -2.29
N ILE A 269 9.26 8.85 -2.79
CA ILE A 269 9.91 9.64 -3.85
C ILE A 269 11.22 10.24 -3.34
N LYS A 270 11.20 10.89 -2.17
CA LYS A 270 12.38 11.47 -1.52
C LYS A 270 13.48 10.42 -1.28
N GLN A 271 13.08 9.20 -0.92
CA GLN A 271 13.98 8.06 -0.72
C GLN A 271 14.41 7.37 -2.03
N GLN A 272 14.03 7.89 -3.21
CA GLN A 272 14.31 7.31 -4.53
C GLN A 272 13.82 5.87 -4.71
N ARG A 273 12.77 5.48 -3.96
CA ARG A 273 12.14 4.16 -4.06
C ARG A 273 11.16 4.10 -5.22
N ILE A 274 10.51 5.23 -5.51
CA ILE A 274 9.73 5.43 -6.73
C ILE A 274 10.65 6.09 -7.76
N PRO A 275 10.91 5.44 -8.90
CA PRO A 275 11.81 5.95 -9.93
C PRO A 275 11.24 7.23 -10.59
N PRO A 276 12.07 8.24 -10.92
CA PRO A 276 11.64 9.46 -11.60
C PRO A 276 10.90 9.20 -12.92
N GLU A 277 11.28 8.16 -13.65
CA GLU A 277 10.64 7.73 -14.89
C GLU A 277 9.16 7.40 -14.68
N ALA A 278 8.79 6.82 -13.54
CA ALA A 278 7.39 6.58 -13.23
C ALA A 278 6.62 7.88 -12.98
N LEU A 279 7.26 8.91 -12.43
CA LEU A 279 6.63 10.22 -12.19
C LEU A 279 6.38 10.98 -13.49
N ALA A 280 7.24 10.79 -14.49
CA ALA A 280 7.03 11.31 -15.84
C ALA A 280 5.94 10.54 -16.62
N GLY A 281 5.37 9.48 -16.05
CA GLY A 281 4.46 8.58 -16.73
C GLY A 281 5.17 7.67 -17.73
N GLY A 282 6.44 7.34 -17.53
CA GLY A 282 7.25 6.50 -18.40
C GLY A 282 7.39 7.04 -19.83
N HIS A 283 7.74 6.14 -20.77
CA HIS A 283 7.65 6.44 -22.21
C HIS A 283 6.18 6.67 -22.67
N TRP A 284 5.22 6.41 -21.79
CA TRP A 284 3.80 6.73 -21.94
C TRP A 284 3.47 8.22 -21.71
N GLY A 285 4.40 8.98 -21.11
CA GLY A 285 4.30 10.41 -20.84
C GLY A 285 4.54 11.30 -22.06
N GLN A 286 5.25 10.79 -23.06
CA GLN A 286 5.48 11.49 -24.32
C GLN A 286 4.37 11.07 -25.29
N PRO A 287 3.46 11.95 -25.71
CA PRO A 287 2.73 11.68 -26.94
C PRO A 287 3.80 11.47 -28.00
N SER A 288 3.70 10.41 -28.79
CA SER A 288 4.42 10.28 -30.04
C SER A 288 4.05 11.47 -30.91
N SER A 289 4.77 12.58 -30.74
CA SER A 289 4.79 13.69 -31.67
C SER A 289 5.58 13.20 -32.88
N SER A 290 4.88 12.52 -33.79
CA SER A 290 5.16 12.57 -35.21
C SER A 290 4.91 13.98 -35.72
#